data_AF-A0A356T7Z9-F1
#
_entry.id   AF-A0A356T7Z9-F1
#
_cell.length_a   1.000
_cell.length_b   1.000
_cell.length_c   1.000
_cell.angle_alpha   90.00
_cell.angle_beta   90.00
_cell.angle_gamma   90.00
#
_symmetry.space_group_name_H-M   'P 1'
#
loop_
_entity.id
_entity.type
_entity.pdbx_description
1 polymer ?
#
loop_
_entity_poly.entity_id
_entity_poly.type
_entity_poly.pdbx_seq_one_letter_code
_entity_poly.pdbx_strand_id
1 'polypeptide(L)'
;MLLRLATLLVLLIAAPASAQRLPAPDWVRSVRITRPGTTVRSGPSTGASRRGTVQVGTRAPFLGRVMGQGCPGGEWIQIGPRAFVCETLVQFSPAPPQGDELPRVEGGSLTPRAHAFVSTDGTWAYARPEDYFRDRWVESLGRGFGLAIVERRNVDGVEMARTITNLWVPVAELRFARPSDFEGLSLDGEALDSVAWIVRERAPLRSSPGGRVVERGSRLVRVTVEEERGEYLRTADGHWVHRRDVARARPTERPDEAGEGERWIDVDTRAQVVTAYVGDRPVWVTAVSTGRGATATPTGSYRIWVKLAEDDMDDLEREDVSENYAIQAVPWVQYFHGSIGFHAAFWHDRFGRPRSHGCVNLSPRDARWLFSFTQPNLPPGWDAVIPGSEGRGTLVRVR
;
A
#
# COMPACT_ATOMS: atom_id res chain seq x y z
N MET A 1 -34.19 -64.11 -2.43
CA MET A 1 -34.57 -63.09 -1.43
C MET A 1 -33.49 -63.03 -0.36
N LEU A 2 -32.56 -62.08 -0.45
CA LEU A 2 -31.57 -61.78 0.58
C LEU A 2 -31.49 -60.25 0.65
N LEU A 3 -32.12 -59.66 1.67
CA LEU A 3 -32.13 -58.23 1.93
C LEU A 3 -30.75 -57.78 2.40
N ARG A 4 -30.12 -56.84 1.68
CA ARG A 4 -28.96 -56.08 2.16
C ARG A 4 -29.48 -54.85 2.92
N LEU A 5 -29.23 -54.79 4.23
CA LEU A 5 -29.38 -53.55 4.99
C LEU A 5 -28.24 -52.60 4.62
N ALA A 6 -28.59 -51.44 4.06
CA ALA A 6 -27.67 -50.32 3.88
C ALA A 6 -27.66 -49.49 5.18
N THR A 7 -26.52 -49.47 5.87
CA THR A 7 -26.31 -48.60 7.03
C THR A 7 -26.06 -47.18 6.54
N LEU A 8 -27.01 -46.28 6.80
CA LEU A 8 -26.90 -44.86 6.49
C LEU A 8 -25.94 -44.21 7.52
N LEU A 9 -24.71 -43.91 7.09
CA LEU A 9 -23.74 -43.19 7.90
C LEU A 9 -24.09 -41.69 7.86
N VAL A 10 -24.78 -41.21 8.89
CA VAL A 10 -24.98 -39.77 9.11
C VAL A 10 -23.64 -39.18 9.57
N LEU A 11 -22.94 -38.48 8.68
CA LEU A 11 -21.83 -37.61 9.08
C LEU A 11 -22.39 -36.49 9.94
N LEU A 12 -22.25 -36.60 11.27
CA LEU A 12 -22.34 -35.44 12.15
C LEU A 12 -21.18 -34.50 11.81
N ILE A 13 -21.48 -33.39 11.14
CA ILE A 13 -20.57 -32.25 11.06
C ILE A 13 -20.48 -31.70 12.49
N ALA A 14 -19.37 -32.01 13.18
CA ALA A 14 -19.06 -31.40 14.46
C ALA A 14 -19.02 -29.88 14.29
N ALA A 15 -19.87 -29.17 15.03
CA ALA A 15 -19.70 -27.74 15.24
C ALA A 15 -18.29 -27.48 15.78
N PRO A 16 -17.61 -26.39 15.40
CA PRO A 16 -16.29 -26.09 15.95
C PRO A 16 -16.43 -25.98 17.47
N ALA A 17 -15.64 -26.79 18.19
CA ALA A 17 -15.62 -26.77 19.64
C ALA A 17 -15.46 -25.32 20.11
N SER A 18 -16.42 -24.83 20.89
CA SER A 18 -16.30 -23.56 21.59
C SER A 18 -14.99 -23.59 22.37
N ALA A 19 -14.01 -22.79 21.95
CA ALA A 19 -12.72 -22.72 22.63
C ALA A 19 -12.96 -22.45 24.12
N GLN A 20 -12.43 -23.31 24.98
CA GLN A 20 -12.62 -23.21 26.42
C GLN A 20 -12.03 -21.88 26.91
N ARG A 21 -12.87 -21.00 27.47
CA ARG A 21 -12.42 -19.74 28.07
C ARG A 21 -11.68 -20.02 29.37
N LEU A 22 -10.58 -19.31 29.57
CA LEU A 22 -9.78 -19.34 30.79
C LEU A 22 -10.06 -18.09 31.63
N PRO A 23 -9.92 -18.17 32.97
CA PRO A 23 -10.00 -16.99 33.83
C PRO A 23 -8.91 -15.97 33.44
N ALA A 24 -9.24 -14.70 33.55
CA ALA A 24 -8.31 -13.60 33.30
C ALA A 24 -8.08 -12.82 34.60
N PRO A 25 -6.86 -12.33 34.87
CA PRO A 25 -6.64 -11.47 36.03
C PRO A 25 -7.36 -10.12 35.84
N ASP A 26 -8.05 -9.64 36.88
CA ASP A 26 -8.89 -8.44 36.82
C ASP A 26 -8.12 -7.13 36.57
N TRP A 27 -6.80 -7.15 36.82
CA TRP A 27 -5.92 -6.02 36.57
C TRP A 27 -5.52 -5.85 35.10
N VAL A 28 -5.74 -6.87 34.26
CA VAL A 28 -5.32 -6.83 32.84
C VAL A 28 -6.27 -5.93 32.05
N ARG A 29 -5.71 -4.94 31.37
CA ARG A 29 -6.43 -4.02 30.47
C ARG A 29 -6.01 -4.17 29.01
N SER A 30 -4.79 -4.65 28.77
CA SER A 30 -4.25 -4.88 27.42
C SER A 30 -3.17 -5.97 27.44
N VAL A 31 -2.73 -6.38 26.25
CA VAL A 31 -1.53 -7.20 26.09
C VAL A 31 -0.50 -6.49 25.23
N ARG A 32 0.73 -6.38 25.74
CA ARG A 32 1.87 -5.81 25.01
C ARG A 32 2.47 -6.87 24.12
N ILE A 33 2.61 -6.59 22.83
CA ILE A 33 3.35 -7.44 21.89
C ILE A 33 4.84 -7.38 22.22
N THR A 34 5.49 -8.53 22.37
CA THR A 34 6.90 -8.63 22.79
C THR A 34 7.84 -9.12 21.70
N ARG A 35 7.33 -9.71 20.61
CA ARG A 35 8.16 -10.26 19.52
C ARG A 35 7.85 -9.64 18.15
N PRO A 36 8.88 -9.39 17.32
CA PRO A 36 8.69 -8.90 15.96
C PRO A 36 7.97 -9.95 15.10
N GLY A 37 7.21 -9.49 14.10
CA GLY A 37 6.45 -10.39 13.23
C GLY A 37 5.32 -11.16 13.92
N THR A 38 4.83 -10.67 15.08
CA THR A 38 3.77 -11.35 15.83
C THR A 38 2.52 -11.46 14.97
N THR A 39 2.20 -12.70 14.59
CA THR A 39 1.10 -13.01 13.68
C THR A 39 -0.22 -13.09 14.43
N VAL A 40 -1.24 -12.41 13.89
CA VAL A 40 -2.61 -12.51 14.38
C VAL A 40 -3.37 -13.55 13.55
N ARG A 41 -4.12 -14.42 14.23
CA ARG A 41 -4.85 -15.55 13.64
C ARG A 41 -6.36 -15.37 13.77
N SER A 42 -7.13 -15.96 12.85
CA SER A 42 -8.59 -15.87 12.83
C SER A 42 -9.26 -16.69 13.93
N GLY A 43 -8.54 -17.68 14.48
CA GLY A 43 -8.94 -18.55 15.57
C GLY A 43 -7.74 -18.88 16.47
N PRO A 44 -7.97 -19.52 17.62
CA PRO A 44 -6.92 -19.92 18.56
C PRO A 44 -6.19 -21.17 18.06
N SER A 45 -5.56 -21.07 16.89
CA SER A 45 -4.77 -22.14 16.29
C SER A 45 -3.73 -21.57 15.35
N THR A 46 -2.53 -22.16 15.32
CA THR A 46 -1.52 -21.84 14.32
C THR A 46 -1.97 -22.20 12.90
N GLY A 47 -2.89 -23.17 12.77
CA GLY A 47 -3.52 -23.56 11.50
C GLY A 47 -4.66 -22.63 11.06
N ALA A 48 -5.10 -21.69 11.91
CA ALA A 48 -6.12 -20.72 11.53
C ALA A 48 -5.54 -19.68 10.55
N SER A 49 -6.41 -19.15 9.68
CA SER A 49 -6.03 -18.15 8.68
C SER A 49 -5.36 -16.93 9.32
N ARG A 50 -4.31 -16.42 8.67
CA ARG A 50 -3.64 -15.18 9.09
C ARG A 50 -4.60 -13.99 8.91
N ARG A 51 -4.62 -13.11 9.91
CA ARG A 51 -5.38 -11.84 9.91
C ARG A 51 -4.48 -10.63 9.69
N GLY A 52 -3.19 -10.75 10.01
CA GLY A 52 -2.25 -9.63 9.97
C GLY A 52 -1.03 -9.87 10.85
N THR A 53 -0.26 -8.82 11.08
CA THR A 53 0.86 -8.75 12.01
C THR A 53 0.82 -7.46 12.82
N VAL A 54 1.38 -7.50 14.02
CA VAL A 54 1.39 -6.39 14.98
C VAL A 54 2.81 -6.12 15.44
N GLN A 55 3.18 -4.84 15.49
CA GLN A 55 4.51 -4.40 15.90
C GLN A 55 4.75 -4.60 17.39
N VAL A 56 6.02 -4.87 17.74
CA VAL A 56 6.51 -4.91 19.11
C VAL A 56 6.17 -3.61 19.83
N GLY A 57 5.81 -3.71 21.11
CA GLY A 57 5.49 -2.58 21.97
C GLY A 57 4.03 -2.14 21.88
N THR A 58 3.30 -2.52 20.82
CA THR A 58 1.85 -2.31 20.72
C THR A 58 1.15 -2.96 21.90
N ARG A 59 0.25 -2.22 22.55
CA ARG A 59 -0.67 -2.74 23.57
C ARG A 59 -2.02 -3.02 22.91
N ALA A 60 -2.23 -4.25 22.49
CA ALA A 60 -3.48 -4.68 21.88
C ALA A 60 -4.60 -4.83 22.92
N PRO A 61 -5.88 -4.65 22.55
CA PRO A 61 -7.01 -4.96 23.42
C PRO A 61 -6.92 -6.37 24.00
N PHE A 62 -7.40 -6.54 25.23
CA PHE A 62 -7.52 -7.86 25.85
C PHE A 62 -9.01 -8.19 26.03
N LEU A 63 -9.52 -9.15 25.28
CA LEU A 63 -10.92 -9.60 25.38
C LEU A 63 -11.08 -10.93 26.12
N GLY A 64 -10.00 -11.70 26.24
CA GLY A 64 -10.02 -12.94 27.00
C GLY A 64 -8.89 -13.89 26.65
N ARG A 65 -8.85 -15.00 27.40
CA ARG A 65 -7.95 -16.13 27.20
C ARG A 65 -8.76 -17.34 26.78
N VAL A 66 -8.27 -18.10 25.82
CA VAL A 66 -8.90 -19.33 25.36
C VAL A 66 -7.88 -20.43 25.12
N MET A 67 -8.29 -21.68 25.29
CA MET A 67 -7.49 -22.84 24.87
C MET A 67 -7.56 -23.04 23.36
N GLY A 68 -6.45 -23.49 22.79
CA GLY A 68 -6.27 -23.66 21.36
C GLY A 68 -5.07 -24.54 21.00
N GLN A 69 -4.77 -24.64 19.72
CA GLN A 69 -3.76 -25.55 19.19
C GLN A 69 -2.50 -24.80 18.71
N GLY A 70 -1.32 -25.41 18.88
CA GLY A 70 -0.06 -24.92 18.28
C GLY A 70 0.63 -23.75 18.99
N CYS A 71 0.01 -23.11 19.99
CA CYS A 71 0.73 -22.23 20.91
C CYS A 71 1.33 -23.07 22.05
N PRO A 72 2.59 -22.85 22.47
CA PRO A 72 3.12 -23.50 23.67
C PRO A 72 2.21 -23.26 24.88
N GLY A 73 1.91 -24.30 25.67
CA GLY A 73 0.93 -24.21 26.76
C GLY A 73 -0.53 -24.20 26.32
N GLY A 74 -0.82 -24.12 25.01
CA GLY A 74 -2.16 -24.18 24.45
C GLY A 74 -2.98 -22.90 24.61
N GLU A 75 -2.42 -21.84 25.20
CA GLU A 75 -3.16 -20.62 25.50
C GLU A 75 -3.09 -19.59 24.38
N TRP A 76 -4.25 -19.00 24.06
CA TRP A 76 -4.38 -17.93 23.09
C TRP A 76 -5.06 -16.73 23.71
N ILE A 77 -4.57 -15.55 23.34
CA ILE A 77 -5.10 -14.26 23.76
C ILE A 77 -5.99 -13.72 22.65
N GLN A 78 -7.25 -13.47 22.98
CA GLN A 78 -8.19 -12.81 22.07
C GLN A 78 -7.99 -11.29 22.15
N ILE A 79 -7.57 -10.69 21.03
CA ILE A 79 -7.27 -9.25 20.92
C ILE A 79 -8.28 -8.48 20.04
N GLY A 80 -9.23 -9.20 19.44
CA GLY A 80 -10.35 -8.63 18.69
C GLY A 80 -11.38 -9.69 18.33
N PRO A 81 -12.45 -9.30 17.62
CA PRO A 81 -13.37 -10.26 17.00
C PRO A 81 -12.61 -11.14 16.02
N ARG A 82 -12.51 -12.45 16.33
CA ARG A 82 -11.78 -13.43 15.51
C ARG A 82 -10.33 -13.00 15.21
N ALA A 83 -9.66 -12.50 16.25
CA ALA A 83 -8.27 -12.09 16.21
C ALA A 83 -7.58 -12.60 17.47
N PHE A 84 -6.65 -13.54 17.29
CA PHE A 84 -5.98 -14.25 18.36
C PHE A 84 -4.47 -14.22 18.18
N VAL A 85 -3.75 -14.11 19.30
CA VAL A 85 -2.29 -14.15 19.35
C VAL A 85 -1.89 -15.20 20.38
N CYS A 86 -0.82 -15.95 20.11
CA CYS A 86 -0.26 -16.92 21.04
C CYS A 86 0.24 -16.20 22.31
N GLU A 87 -0.07 -16.73 23.49
CA GLU A 87 0.31 -16.12 24.78
C GLU A 87 1.83 -15.80 24.83
N THR A 88 2.68 -16.67 24.29
CA THR A 88 4.15 -16.54 24.40
C THR A 88 4.72 -15.32 23.67
N LEU A 89 3.89 -14.65 22.88
CA LEU A 89 4.25 -13.47 22.08
C LEU A 89 3.79 -12.16 22.74
N VAL A 90 3.17 -12.24 23.92
CA VAL A 90 2.62 -11.08 24.59
C VAL A 90 2.95 -11.04 26.09
N GLN A 91 2.79 -9.86 26.68
CA GLN A 91 2.85 -9.65 28.12
C GLN A 91 1.59 -8.93 28.59
N PHE A 92 0.94 -9.43 29.64
CA PHE A 92 -0.22 -8.76 30.24
C PHE A 92 0.16 -7.38 30.78
N SER A 93 -0.75 -6.42 30.64
CA SER A 93 -0.52 -5.02 30.99
C SER A 93 -1.75 -4.39 31.67
N PRO A 94 -1.56 -3.63 32.76
CA PRO A 94 -2.64 -2.87 33.39
C PRO A 94 -2.95 -1.55 32.66
N ALA A 95 -2.06 -1.11 31.75
CA ALA A 95 -2.28 0.09 30.94
C ALA A 95 -3.34 -0.15 29.86
N PRO A 96 -4.08 0.90 29.42
CA PRO A 96 -5.04 0.77 28.33
C PRO A 96 -4.35 0.37 27.01
N PRO A 97 -5.12 -0.16 26.05
CA PRO A 97 -4.64 -0.40 24.69
C PRO A 97 -4.05 0.87 24.07
N GLN A 98 -2.96 0.71 23.32
CA GLN A 98 -2.28 1.78 22.60
C GLN A 98 -1.52 1.16 21.43
N GLY A 99 -1.58 1.80 20.28
CA GLY A 99 -0.74 1.54 19.13
C GLY A 99 -0.57 2.81 18.32
N ASP A 100 0.47 2.86 17.50
CA ASP A 100 0.72 3.98 16.60
C ASP A 100 0.05 3.73 15.25
N GLU A 101 -0.37 4.79 14.56
CA GLU A 101 -0.77 4.67 13.16
C GLU A 101 0.47 4.38 12.30
N LEU A 102 0.35 3.40 11.40
CA LEU A 102 1.45 2.92 10.59
C LEU A 102 1.16 3.04 9.09
N PRO A 103 2.17 3.34 8.27
CA PRO A 103 3.53 3.71 8.68
C PRO A 103 3.57 5.11 9.31
N ARG A 104 4.48 5.32 10.27
CA ARG A 104 4.62 6.64 10.90
C ARG A 104 5.24 7.62 9.91
N VAL A 105 4.68 8.81 9.81
CA VAL A 105 5.24 9.90 9.00
C VAL A 105 5.48 11.10 9.90
N GLU A 106 6.73 11.55 9.95
CA GLU A 106 7.11 12.74 10.71
C GLU A 106 6.42 13.99 10.14
N GLY A 107 6.14 14.97 11.00
CA GLY A 107 5.49 16.21 10.59
C GLY A 107 6.28 16.92 9.48
N GLY A 108 5.60 17.24 8.37
CA GLY A 108 6.21 17.88 7.19
C GLY A 108 6.84 16.91 6.18
N SER A 109 7.04 15.64 6.53
CA SER A 109 7.55 14.63 5.61
C SER A 109 6.44 14.07 4.70
N LEU A 110 6.79 13.74 3.46
CA LEU A 110 5.87 13.09 2.50
C LEU A 110 5.85 11.57 2.64
N THR A 111 6.94 10.98 3.12
CA THR A 111 7.13 9.52 3.26
C THR A 111 7.55 9.17 4.70
N PRO A 112 7.39 7.91 5.13
CA PRO A 112 7.79 7.46 6.48
C PRO A 112 9.28 7.60 6.78
N ARG A 113 10.10 7.62 5.74
CA ARG A 113 11.55 7.78 5.81
C ARG A 113 12.11 8.26 4.48
N ALA A 114 13.38 8.61 4.50
CA ALA A 114 14.13 8.89 3.29
C ALA A 114 14.45 7.59 2.55
N HIS A 115 14.43 7.66 1.22
CA HIS A 115 14.87 6.57 0.36
C HIS A 115 15.95 7.08 -0.59
N ALA A 116 16.88 6.22 -0.95
CA ALA A 116 17.92 6.53 -1.92
C ALA A 116 18.12 5.37 -2.89
N PHE A 117 18.54 5.69 -4.10
CA PHE A 117 18.81 4.71 -5.15
C PHE A 117 20.31 4.59 -5.35
N VAL A 118 20.80 3.36 -5.43
CA VAL A 118 22.19 3.05 -5.75
C VAL A 118 22.52 3.63 -7.13
N SER A 119 23.57 4.46 -7.21
CA SER A 119 23.94 5.20 -8.42
C SER A 119 24.92 4.43 -9.29
N THR A 120 25.81 3.67 -8.66
CA THR A 120 26.90 2.92 -9.29
C THR A 120 26.67 1.43 -9.10
N ASP A 121 26.79 0.66 -10.18
CA ASP A 121 26.64 -0.80 -10.09
C ASP A 121 27.83 -1.40 -9.32
N GLY A 122 27.54 -2.38 -8.45
CA GLY A 122 28.56 -2.97 -7.58
C GLY A 122 28.89 -2.15 -6.32
N THR A 123 27.98 -1.26 -5.89
CA THR A 123 28.19 -0.44 -4.69
C THR A 123 28.29 -1.32 -3.45
N TRP A 124 29.39 -1.21 -2.70
CA TRP A 124 29.60 -2.00 -1.49
C TRP A 124 28.80 -1.49 -0.29
N ALA A 125 28.24 -2.44 0.46
CA ALA A 125 27.57 -2.23 1.72
C ALA A 125 28.34 -2.91 2.86
N TYR A 126 28.35 -2.26 4.03
CA TYR A 126 29.22 -2.62 5.16
C TYR A 126 28.39 -2.91 6.42
N ALA A 127 28.81 -3.88 7.22
CA ALA A 127 28.14 -4.17 8.51
C ALA A 127 28.37 -3.06 9.54
N ARG A 128 29.52 -2.37 9.46
CA ARG A 128 29.88 -1.21 10.27
C ARG A 128 30.45 -0.12 9.36
N PRO A 129 30.25 1.17 9.67
CA PRO A 129 30.75 2.21 8.78
C PRO A 129 32.28 2.29 8.75
N GLU A 130 32.98 1.88 9.81
CA GLU A 130 34.45 1.87 9.86
C GLU A 130 35.07 0.78 8.97
N ASP A 131 34.28 -0.23 8.56
CA ASP A 131 34.75 -1.29 7.66
C ASP A 131 34.96 -0.79 6.22
N TYR A 132 34.40 0.38 5.88
CA TYR A 132 34.68 1.11 4.64
C TYR A 132 36.18 1.35 4.43
N PHE A 133 36.88 1.83 5.47
CA PHE A 133 38.31 2.15 5.41
C PHE A 133 39.23 0.91 5.42
N ARG A 134 38.65 -0.29 5.53
CA ARG A 134 39.36 -1.57 5.55
C ARG A 134 38.98 -2.46 4.37
N ASP A 135 38.15 -1.96 3.45
CA ASP A 135 37.57 -2.71 2.33
C ASP A 135 36.87 -4.01 2.76
N ARG A 136 36.20 -4.00 3.93
CA ARG A 136 35.49 -5.16 4.50
C ARG A 136 33.99 -5.06 4.24
N TRP A 137 33.60 -5.16 2.98
CA TRP A 137 32.19 -5.17 2.58
C TRP A 137 31.55 -6.54 2.84
N VAL A 138 30.23 -6.55 3.00
CA VAL A 138 29.43 -7.77 3.24
C VAL A 138 28.43 -8.06 2.14
N GLU A 139 28.04 -7.04 1.38
CA GLU A 139 27.14 -7.16 0.24
C GLU A 139 27.53 -6.15 -0.85
N SER A 140 27.24 -6.49 -2.10
CA SER A 140 27.37 -5.62 -3.26
C SER A 140 25.99 -5.35 -3.82
N LEU A 141 25.66 -4.06 -4.02
CA LEU A 141 24.33 -3.61 -4.42
C LEU A 141 24.30 -3.23 -5.90
N GLY A 142 23.22 -3.65 -6.57
CA GLY A 142 22.97 -3.34 -7.97
C GLY A 142 22.56 -1.88 -8.18
N ARG A 143 22.95 -1.31 -9.32
CA ARG A 143 22.50 0.03 -9.73
C ARG A 143 20.97 0.08 -9.78
N GLY A 144 20.40 1.15 -9.22
CA GLY A 144 18.95 1.35 -9.20
C GLY A 144 18.22 0.62 -8.07
N PHE A 145 18.91 -0.12 -7.20
CA PHE A 145 18.30 -0.65 -5.98
C PHE A 145 17.93 0.50 -5.05
N GLY A 146 16.67 0.51 -4.61
CA GLY A 146 16.09 1.48 -3.70
C GLY A 146 16.26 1.04 -2.26
N LEU A 147 17.05 1.81 -1.50
CA LEU A 147 17.35 1.58 -0.10
C LEU A 147 16.51 2.50 0.78
N ALA A 148 15.95 1.95 1.85
CA ALA A 148 15.29 2.71 2.89
C ALA A 148 16.31 3.15 3.94
N ILE A 149 16.47 4.46 4.13
CA ILE A 149 17.51 5.06 4.96
C ILE A 149 16.96 5.39 6.34
N VAL A 150 17.63 4.93 7.39
CA VAL A 150 17.24 5.17 8.79
C VAL A 150 18.10 6.23 9.47
N GLU A 151 19.36 6.37 9.07
CA GLU A 151 20.22 7.43 9.58
C GLU A 151 21.32 7.79 8.58
N ARG A 152 21.91 8.97 8.76
CA ARG A 152 23.14 9.40 8.10
C ARG A 152 24.13 9.88 9.12
N ARG A 153 25.41 9.60 8.91
CA ARG A 153 26.49 9.94 9.83
C ARG A 153 27.78 10.21 9.07
N ASN A 154 28.54 11.20 9.49
CA ASN A 154 29.91 11.36 9.02
C ASN A 154 30.85 10.45 9.84
N VAL A 155 31.68 9.68 9.16
CA VAL A 155 32.72 8.81 9.75
C VAL A 155 34.02 9.11 9.03
N ASP A 156 34.99 9.67 9.76
CA ASP A 156 36.31 10.07 9.25
C ASP A 156 36.27 10.84 7.91
N GLY A 157 35.31 11.77 7.78
CA GLY A 157 35.15 12.62 6.60
C GLY A 157 34.23 12.05 5.52
N VAL A 158 33.80 10.79 5.62
CA VAL A 158 32.88 10.14 4.68
C VAL A 158 31.46 10.16 5.24
N GLU A 159 30.50 10.71 4.49
CA GLU A 159 29.09 10.61 4.86
C GLU A 159 28.56 9.21 4.51
N MET A 160 28.09 8.49 5.52
CA MET A 160 27.58 7.13 5.43
C MET A 160 26.08 7.13 5.76
N ALA A 161 25.29 6.36 5.03
CA ALA A 161 23.88 6.14 5.28
C ALA A 161 23.66 4.71 5.81
N ARG A 162 22.91 4.55 6.91
CA ARG A 162 22.46 3.24 7.40
C ARG A 162 21.10 2.91 6.80
N THR A 163 20.95 1.67 6.32
CA THR A 163 19.70 1.14 5.79
C THR A 163 18.83 0.51 6.89
N ILE A 164 17.57 0.19 6.57
CA ILE A 164 16.68 -0.59 7.46
C ILE A 164 17.21 -2.01 7.77
N THR A 165 18.09 -2.55 6.91
CA THR A 165 18.77 -3.84 7.11
C THR A 165 20.04 -3.73 7.95
N ASN A 166 20.32 -2.56 8.54
CA ASN A 166 21.51 -2.24 9.33
C ASN A 166 22.83 -2.26 8.55
N LEU A 167 22.78 -2.16 7.23
CA LEU A 167 23.97 -2.00 6.40
C LEU A 167 24.29 -0.53 6.19
N TRP A 168 25.57 -0.23 6.03
CA TRP A 168 26.10 1.09 5.80
C TRP A 168 26.55 1.24 4.35
N VAL A 169 26.17 2.33 3.71
CA VAL A 169 26.51 2.64 2.31
C VAL A 169 27.02 4.08 2.22
N PRO A 170 28.10 4.35 1.47
CA PRO A 170 28.57 5.73 1.26
C PRO A 170 27.51 6.57 0.56
N VAL A 171 27.21 7.75 1.09
CA VAL A 171 26.22 8.67 0.50
C VAL A 171 26.61 9.13 -0.90
N ALA A 172 27.91 9.19 -1.19
CA ALA A 172 28.42 9.52 -2.53
C ALA A 172 27.95 8.53 -3.62
N GLU A 173 27.65 7.28 -3.25
CA GLU A 173 27.13 6.25 -4.16
C GLU A 173 25.60 6.26 -4.27
N LEU A 174 24.92 7.18 -3.59
CA LEU A 174 23.48 7.21 -3.44
C LEU A 174 22.85 8.45 -4.08
N ARG A 175 21.75 8.23 -4.81
CA ARG A 175 20.87 9.28 -5.30
C ARG A 175 19.58 9.29 -4.49
N PHE A 176 19.43 10.25 -3.59
CA PHE A 176 18.23 10.38 -2.77
C PHE A 176 16.97 10.64 -3.62
N ALA A 177 15.90 9.94 -3.27
CA ALA A 177 14.58 10.13 -3.87
C ALA A 177 14.03 11.52 -3.52
N ARG A 178 13.23 12.06 -4.44
CA ARG A 178 12.47 13.31 -4.24
C ARG A 178 11.00 12.97 -4.43
N PRO A 179 10.29 12.62 -3.34
CA PRO A 179 8.88 12.26 -3.44
C PRO A 179 8.08 13.46 -3.98
N SER A 180 7.13 13.18 -4.86
CA SER A 180 6.23 14.21 -5.38
C SER A 180 5.30 14.72 -4.27
N ASP A 181 5.12 16.04 -4.19
CA ASP A 181 4.13 16.68 -3.33
C ASP A 181 2.73 16.75 -3.98
N PHE A 182 2.60 16.28 -5.23
CA PHE A 182 1.35 16.15 -5.95
C PHE A 182 0.27 15.50 -5.08
N GLU A 183 -0.93 16.05 -5.15
CA GLU A 183 -2.10 15.56 -4.46
C GLU A 183 -3.30 15.62 -5.42
N GLY A 184 -4.13 14.59 -5.33
CA GLY A 184 -5.42 14.52 -5.97
C GLY A 184 -6.41 15.50 -5.35
N LEU A 185 -7.69 15.24 -5.56
CA LEU A 185 -8.76 16.15 -5.22
C LEU A 185 -9.90 15.42 -4.50
N SER A 186 -10.30 15.96 -3.35
CA SER A 186 -11.60 15.69 -2.74
C SER A 186 -12.68 16.43 -3.53
N LEU A 187 -13.70 15.73 -4.01
CA LEU A 187 -14.71 16.26 -4.94
C LEU A 187 -15.86 16.96 -4.20
N ASP A 188 -15.56 17.85 -3.26
CA ASP A 188 -16.54 18.52 -2.38
C ASP A 188 -17.52 19.44 -3.14
N GLY A 189 -18.42 18.84 -3.94
CA GLY A 189 -19.34 19.51 -4.86
C GLY A 189 -18.82 19.67 -6.30
N GLU A 190 -17.54 19.39 -6.57
CA GLU A 190 -16.97 19.47 -7.92
C GLU A 190 -17.44 18.30 -8.81
N ALA A 191 -17.84 18.60 -10.05
CA ALA A 191 -18.22 17.58 -11.01
C ALA A 191 -16.97 16.82 -11.51
N LEU A 192 -16.97 15.48 -11.37
CA LEU A 192 -15.81 14.65 -11.69
C LEU A 192 -15.28 14.83 -13.13
N ASP A 193 -16.19 15.02 -14.09
CA ASP A 193 -15.83 15.22 -15.50
C ASP A 193 -15.22 16.61 -15.78
N SER A 194 -15.33 17.56 -14.87
CA SER A 194 -14.64 18.85 -14.97
C SER A 194 -13.18 18.77 -14.52
N VAL A 195 -12.75 17.71 -13.84
CA VAL A 195 -11.41 17.63 -13.24
C VAL A 195 -10.41 16.97 -14.19
N ALA A 196 -9.31 17.67 -14.48
CA ALA A 196 -8.19 17.11 -15.20
C ALA A 196 -6.84 17.64 -14.69
N TRP A 197 -5.76 16.92 -14.94
CA TRP A 197 -4.39 17.38 -14.70
C TRP A 197 -3.58 17.36 -15.97
N ILE A 198 -2.74 18.37 -16.18
CA ILE A 198 -1.78 18.39 -17.28
C ILE A 198 -0.74 17.29 -17.04
N VAL A 199 -0.57 16.35 -17.97
CA VAL A 199 0.36 15.21 -17.82
C VAL A 199 1.61 15.34 -18.69
N ARG A 200 1.65 16.39 -19.50
CA ARG A 200 2.78 16.71 -20.37
C ARG A 200 3.55 17.90 -19.82
N GLU A 201 4.85 17.74 -19.68
CA GLU A 201 5.74 18.86 -19.40
C GLU A 201 5.70 19.86 -20.56
N ARG A 202 5.55 21.16 -20.24
CA ARG A 202 5.39 22.25 -21.22
C ARG A 202 4.23 22.01 -22.21
N ALA A 203 3.09 21.54 -21.71
CA ALA A 203 1.90 21.25 -22.50
C ALA A 203 1.45 22.48 -23.29
N PRO A 204 1.17 22.37 -24.61
CA PRO A 204 0.72 23.51 -25.39
C PRO A 204 -0.70 23.92 -25.01
N LEU A 205 -0.87 25.11 -24.43
CA LEU A 205 -2.16 25.75 -24.20
C LEU A 205 -2.43 26.73 -25.34
N ARG A 206 -3.58 26.58 -25.99
CA ARG A 206 -3.89 27.22 -27.28
C ARG A 206 -5.04 28.21 -27.18
N SER A 207 -5.06 29.18 -28.09
CA SER A 207 -6.15 30.17 -28.19
C SER A 207 -7.47 29.57 -28.70
N SER A 208 -7.39 28.47 -29.44
CA SER A 208 -8.52 27.75 -30.04
C SER A 208 -8.08 26.31 -30.35
N PRO A 209 -9.00 25.37 -30.64
CA PRO A 209 -8.66 24.03 -31.10
C PRO A 209 -7.76 24.09 -32.33
N GLY A 210 -6.56 23.50 -32.23
CA GLY A 210 -5.55 23.55 -33.30
C GLY A 210 -4.89 24.91 -33.53
N GLY A 211 -5.34 25.98 -32.85
CA GLY A 211 -4.81 27.33 -32.98
C GLY A 211 -3.41 27.53 -32.39
N ARG A 212 -2.92 28.77 -32.38
CA ARG A 212 -1.59 29.09 -31.86
C ARG A 212 -1.45 28.73 -30.37
N VAL A 213 -0.25 28.32 -29.98
CA VAL A 213 0.12 28.14 -28.57
C VAL A 213 0.30 29.52 -27.96
N VAL A 214 -0.44 29.82 -26.90
CA VAL A 214 -0.38 31.09 -26.17
C VAL A 214 0.33 30.95 -24.82
N GLU A 215 0.30 29.75 -24.24
CA GLU A 215 0.95 29.45 -22.97
C GLU A 215 1.47 28.01 -22.96
N ARG A 216 2.39 27.70 -22.04
CA ARG A 216 2.88 26.34 -21.79
C ARG A 216 2.59 25.93 -20.35
N GLY A 217 1.66 25.01 -20.20
CA GLY A 217 1.28 24.47 -18.90
C GLY A 217 2.35 23.56 -18.31
N SER A 218 2.50 23.63 -17.00
CA SER A 218 3.36 22.73 -16.22
C SER A 218 2.63 21.43 -15.94
N ARG A 219 3.39 20.34 -15.81
CA ARG A 219 2.84 19.02 -15.49
C ARG A 219 2.28 18.99 -14.05
N LEU A 220 1.28 18.13 -13.85
CA LEU A 220 0.48 17.95 -12.64
C LEU A 220 -0.30 19.19 -12.17
N VAL A 221 -0.33 20.26 -12.96
CA VAL A 221 -1.23 21.38 -12.72
C VAL A 221 -2.66 20.92 -13.02
N ARG A 222 -3.53 21.06 -12.02
CA ARG A 222 -4.97 20.84 -12.16
C ARG A 222 -5.57 21.91 -13.09
N VAL A 223 -6.44 21.49 -13.99
CA VAL A 223 -7.26 22.38 -14.83
C VAL A 223 -8.72 21.98 -14.68
N THR A 224 -9.60 22.98 -14.63
CA THR A 224 -11.05 22.78 -14.68
C THR A 224 -11.50 22.83 -16.12
N VAL A 225 -12.12 21.76 -16.60
CA VAL A 225 -12.64 21.60 -17.96
C VAL A 225 -14.08 22.08 -18.01
N GLU A 226 -14.38 23.03 -18.89
CA GLU A 226 -15.72 23.60 -19.07
C GLU A 226 -16.38 23.13 -20.37
N GLU A 227 -15.58 22.80 -21.39
CA GLU A 227 -16.07 22.45 -22.72
C GLU A 227 -15.15 21.41 -23.37
N GLU A 228 -15.72 20.49 -24.14
CA GLU A 228 -14.98 19.56 -24.99
C GLU A 228 -15.41 19.76 -26.45
N ARG A 229 -14.44 19.94 -27.35
CA ARG A 229 -14.65 20.09 -28.79
C ARG A 229 -13.62 19.29 -29.56
N GLY A 230 -14.05 18.13 -30.07
CA GLY A 230 -13.16 17.16 -30.68
C GLY A 230 -12.04 16.78 -29.71
N GLU A 231 -10.79 16.77 -30.19
CA GLU A 231 -9.62 16.40 -29.38
C GLU A 231 -9.17 17.45 -28.35
N TYR A 232 -9.88 18.56 -28.23
CA TYR A 232 -9.48 19.68 -27.38
C TYR A 232 -10.49 19.94 -26.26
N LEU A 233 -9.95 20.30 -25.10
CA LEU A 233 -10.68 20.66 -23.89
C LEU A 233 -10.44 22.14 -23.63
N ARG A 234 -11.51 22.89 -23.39
CA ARG A 234 -11.43 24.26 -22.92
C ARG A 234 -11.34 24.26 -21.40
N THR A 235 -10.33 24.94 -20.89
CA THR A 235 -10.12 25.16 -19.46
C THR A 235 -10.85 26.42 -19.00
N ALA A 236 -11.14 26.54 -17.71
CA ALA A 236 -11.77 27.71 -17.10
C ALA A 236 -11.00 29.02 -17.36
N ASP A 237 -9.68 28.95 -17.54
CA ASP A 237 -8.84 30.10 -17.91
C ASP A 237 -8.97 30.50 -19.39
N GLY A 238 -9.88 29.89 -20.15
CA GLY A 238 -10.15 30.17 -21.56
C GLY A 238 -9.19 29.50 -22.54
N HIS A 239 -8.16 28.81 -22.06
CA HIS A 239 -7.20 28.08 -22.89
C HIS A 239 -7.74 26.74 -23.39
N TRP A 240 -7.26 26.32 -24.56
CA TRP A 240 -7.53 25.00 -25.13
C TRP A 240 -6.32 24.08 -24.99
N VAL A 241 -6.52 22.91 -24.37
CA VAL A 241 -5.50 21.85 -24.22
C VAL A 241 -5.95 20.60 -24.97
N HIS A 242 -5.00 19.87 -25.57
CA HIS A 242 -5.35 18.61 -26.24
C HIS A 242 -5.63 17.54 -25.18
N ARG A 243 -6.70 16.74 -25.35
CA ARG A 243 -7.08 15.66 -24.42
C ARG A 243 -5.97 14.66 -24.08
N ARG A 244 -5.00 14.43 -24.99
CA ARG A 244 -3.86 13.52 -24.77
C ARG A 244 -2.81 14.09 -23.82
N ASP A 245 -2.82 15.40 -23.62
CA ASP A 245 -1.88 16.13 -22.78
C ASP A 245 -2.43 16.30 -21.36
N VAL A 246 -3.62 15.76 -21.05
CA VAL A 246 -4.22 15.73 -19.71
C VAL A 246 -4.65 14.32 -19.30
N ALA A 247 -4.65 14.06 -17.99
CA ALA A 247 -5.37 12.96 -17.37
C ALA A 247 -6.69 13.52 -16.85
N ARG A 248 -7.81 13.06 -17.41
CA ARG A 248 -9.16 13.55 -17.09
C ARG A 248 -10.01 12.38 -16.62
N ALA A 249 -10.67 12.56 -15.49
CA ALA A 249 -11.60 11.58 -14.97
C ALA A 249 -12.95 11.67 -15.71
N ARG A 250 -13.67 10.56 -15.76
CA ARG A 250 -15.07 10.54 -16.20
C ARG A 250 -15.89 9.71 -15.22
N PRO A 251 -17.10 10.13 -14.87
CA PRO A 251 -18.04 9.31 -14.11
C PRO A 251 -18.24 7.96 -14.78
N THR A 252 -18.34 6.94 -13.95
CA THR A 252 -18.66 5.59 -14.38
C THR A 252 -19.76 5.03 -13.50
N GLU A 253 -20.60 4.19 -14.09
CA GLU A 253 -21.65 3.51 -13.33
C GLU A 253 -21.01 2.59 -12.29
N ARG A 254 -21.68 2.46 -11.13
CA ARG A 254 -21.27 1.54 -10.08
C ARG A 254 -21.30 0.11 -10.64
N PRO A 255 -20.23 -0.67 -10.47
CA PRO A 255 -20.23 -2.07 -10.88
C PRO A 255 -21.24 -2.88 -10.05
N ASP A 256 -21.86 -3.89 -10.66
CA ASP A 256 -22.87 -4.75 -9.99
C ASP A 256 -22.29 -5.47 -8.76
N GLU A 257 -20.98 -5.72 -8.73
CA GLU A 257 -20.28 -6.36 -7.62
C GLU A 257 -20.10 -5.49 -6.38
N ALA A 258 -20.31 -4.17 -6.51
CA ALA A 258 -20.33 -3.22 -5.40
C ALA A 258 -21.75 -3.13 -4.85
N GLY A 259 -21.91 -3.29 -3.54
CA GLY A 259 -23.19 -3.07 -2.86
C GLY A 259 -23.65 -1.61 -2.89
N GLU A 260 -24.91 -1.39 -2.54
CA GLU A 260 -25.46 -0.04 -2.37
C GLU A 260 -24.69 0.70 -1.25
N GLY A 261 -24.20 1.90 -1.56
CA GLY A 261 -23.39 2.69 -0.62
C GLY A 261 -21.98 2.14 -0.31
N GLU A 262 -21.55 1.03 -0.94
CA GLU A 262 -20.22 0.45 -0.72
C GLU A 262 -19.12 1.41 -1.21
N ARG A 263 -17.97 1.40 -0.53
CA ARG A 263 -16.75 2.06 -1.04
C ARG A 263 -16.11 1.22 -2.12
N TRP A 264 -15.85 1.79 -3.28
CA TRP A 264 -15.16 1.10 -4.38
C TRP A 264 -14.26 2.06 -5.16
N ILE A 265 -13.31 1.49 -5.89
CA ILE A 265 -12.28 2.22 -6.64
C ILE A 265 -12.42 1.91 -8.14
N ASP A 266 -12.45 2.95 -8.97
CA ASP A 266 -12.33 2.87 -10.43
C ASP A 266 -10.90 3.24 -10.84
N VAL A 267 -10.20 2.34 -11.53
CA VAL A 267 -8.89 2.57 -12.12
C VAL A 267 -9.05 2.63 -13.64
N ASP A 268 -8.89 3.82 -14.20
CA ASP A 268 -8.86 4.03 -15.65
C ASP A 268 -7.42 3.95 -16.16
N THR A 269 -7.05 2.82 -16.76
CA THR A 269 -5.69 2.62 -17.29
C THR A 269 -5.44 3.40 -18.58
N ARG A 270 -6.47 3.91 -19.25
CA ARG A 270 -6.29 4.74 -20.45
C ARG A 270 -6.14 6.21 -20.08
N ALA A 271 -7.01 6.71 -19.21
CA ALA A 271 -6.94 8.08 -18.71
C ALA A 271 -5.85 8.28 -17.64
N GLN A 272 -5.35 7.19 -17.06
CA GLN A 272 -4.37 7.19 -15.96
C GLN A 272 -4.87 7.95 -14.74
N VAL A 273 -6.09 7.59 -14.32
CA VAL A 273 -6.80 8.21 -13.20
C VAL A 273 -7.34 7.12 -12.29
N VAL A 274 -7.29 7.37 -10.98
CA VAL A 274 -8.05 6.63 -9.97
C VAL A 274 -9.15 7.51 -9.44
N THR A 275 -10.36 6.98 -9.37
CA THR A 275 -11.51 7.63 -8.72
C THR A 275 -12.03 6.73 -7.60
N ALA A 276 -12.21 7.30 -6.41
CA ALA A 276 -12.84 6.63 -5.28
C ALA A 276 -14.31 7.03 -5.18
N TYR A 277 -15.17 6.04 -4.94
CA TYR A 277 -16.62 6.20 -4.87
C TYR A 277 -17.19 5.71 -3.54
N VAL A 278 -18.32 6.28 -3.14
CA VAL A 278 -19.23 5.77 -2.10
C VAL A 278 -20.61 5.58 -2.72
N GLY A 279 -21.03 4.34 -2.95
CA GLY A 279 -22.18 4.05 -3.79
C GLY A 279 -21.95 4.60 -5.20
N ASP A 280 -22.87 5.40 -5.71
CA ASP A 280 -22.77 5.99 -7.06
C ASP A 280 -22.05 7.35 -7.06
N ARG A 281 -21.65 7.87 -5.89
CA ARG A 281 -21.07 9.20 -5.75
C ARG A 281 -19.54 9.14 -5.76
N PRO A 282 -18.85 9.79 -6.71
CA PRO A 282 -17.40 9.96 -6.64
C PRO A 282 -17.08 10.92 -5.49
N VAL A 283 -16.09 10.58 -4.68
CA VAL A 283 -15.69 11.37 -3.49
C VAL A 283 -14.26 11.89 -3.59
N TRP A 284 -13.42 11.24 -4.39
CA TRP A 284 -12.04 11.65 -4.56
C TRP A 284 -11.47 11.13 -5.88
N VAL A 285 -10.51 11.86 -6.43
CA VAL A 285 -9.89 11.52 -7.72
C VAL A 285 -8.43 11.96 -7.76
N THR A 286 -7.57 11.18 -8.41
CA THR A 286 -6.18 11.58 -8.69
C THR A 286 -5.64 11.01 -10.00
N ALA A 287 -4.60 11.64 -10.55
CA ALA A 287 -3.79 11.06 -11.61
C ALA A 287 -2.85 9.98 -11.03
N VAL A 288 -2.66 8.88 -11.76
CA VAL A 288 -1.83 7.74 -11.33
C VAL A 288 -0.88 7.26 -12.43
N SER A 289 0.02 6.34 -12.12
CA SER A 289 0.78 5.61 -13.13
C SER A 289 0.55 4.11 -13.01
N THR A 290 -0.13 3.50 -13.97
CA THR A 290 -0.38 2.06 -14.01
C THR A 290 0.77 1.30 -14.72
N GLY A 291 0.64 -0.03 -14.79
CA GLY A 291 1.54 -0.91 -15.51
C GLY A 291 1.59 -0.61 -17.01
N ARG A 292 2.72 -0.90 -17.66
CA ARG A 292 2.95 -0.59 -19.08
C ARG A 292 3.35 -1.82 -19.90
N GLY A 293 3.00 -1.83 -21.19
CA GLY A 293 3.48 -2.85 -22.13
C GLY A 293 3.14 -4.28 -21.67
N ALA A 294 4.14 -5.16 -21.63
CA ALA A 294 3.97 -6.55 -21.21
C ALA A 294 3.58 -6.72 -19.72
N THR A 295 3.79 -5.68 -18.91
CA THR A 295 3.41 -5.64 -17.48
C THR A 295 2.26 -4.66 -17.26
N ALA A 296 1.36 -4.53 -18.24
CA ALA A 296 0.14 -3.75 -18.10
C ALA A 296 -0.69 -4.22 -16.90
N THR A 297 -1.29 -3.26 -16.18
CA THR A 297 -2.23 -3.60 -15.11
C THR A 297 -3.43 -4.34 -15.70
N PRO A 298 -3.73 -5.57 -15.26
CA PRO A 298 -4.79 -6.36 -15.83
C PRO A 298 -6.16 -5.75 -15.51
N THR A 299 -7.01 -5.64 -16.52
CA THR A 299 -8.40 -5.18 -16.38
C THR A 299 -9.25 -6.25 -15.70
N GLY A 300 -10.21 -5.83 -14.88
CA GLY A 300 -11.13 -6.73 -14.19
C GLY A 300 -11.69 -6.15 -12.89
N SER A 301 -12.51 -6.94 -12.22
CA SER A 301 -13.05 -6.65 -10.89
C SER A 301 -12.30 -7.47 -9.85
N TYR A 302 -11.72 -6.77 -8.87
CA TYR A 302 -10.88 -7.34 -7.82
C TYR A 302 -11.30 -6.84 -6.45
N ARG A 303 -10.79 -7.47 -5.39
CA ARG A 303 -10.93 -6.95 -4.02
C ARG A 303 -9.56 -6.88 -3.37
N ILE A 304 -9.33 -5.80 -2.62
CA ILE A 304 -8.13 -5.68 -1.80
C ILE A 304 -8.07 -6.87 -0.84
N TRP A 305 -7.02 -7.68 -0.95
CA TRP A 305 -6.87 -8.92 -0.18
C TRP A 305 -5.85 -8.78 0.96
N VAL A 306 -4.99 -7.75 0.92
CA VAL A 306 -4.12 -7.39 2.05
C VAL A 306 -3.74 -5.92 1.95
N LYS A 307 -3.51 -5.32 3.13
CA LYS A 307 -2.89 -4.01 3.26
C LYS A 307 -1.69 -4.11 4.18
N LEU A 308 -0.59 -3.49 3.77
CA LEU A 308 0.67 -3.47 4.49
C LEU A 308 1.05 -2.01 4.71
N ALA A 309 1.47 -1.68 5.93
CA ALA A 309 2.02 -0.37 6.22
C ALA A 309 3.17 -0.06 5.26
N GLU A 310 4.06 -1.04 5.08
CA GLU A 310 5.17 -1.03 4.15
C GLU A 310 5.44 -2.45 3.65
N ASP A 311 5.97 -2.57 2.44
CA ASP A 311 6.44 -3.84 1.86
C ASP A 311 7.69 -3.60 1.02
N ASP A 312 8.52 -4.62 0.87
CA ASP A 312 9.61 -4.60 -0.10
C ASP A 312 9.05 -4.99 -1.48
N MET A 313 9.54 -4.33 -2.54
CA MET A 313 9.09 -4.58 -3.90
C MET A 313 10.27 -4.85 -4.82
N ASP A 314 10.36 -6.07 -5.31
CA ASP A 314 11.46 -6.51 -6.17
C ASP A 314 11.02 -7.56 -7.21
N ASP A 315 11.93 -7.87 -8.11
CA ASP A 315 11.83 -9.02 -9.02
C ASP A 315 13.12 -9.84 -9.06
N LEU A 316 13.83 -9.95 -7.92
CA LEU A 316 15.14 -10.60 -7.84
C LEU A 316 15.10 -12.09 -8.16
N GLU A 317 13.93 -12.72 -8.08
CA GLU A 317 13.71 -14.13 -8.45
C GLU A 317 13.62 -14.35 -9.97
N ARG A 318 13.55 -13.29 -10.78
CA ARG A 318 13.41 -13.39 -12.24
C ARG A 318 14.77 -13.41 -12.93
N GLU A 319 15.03 -14.49 -13.65
CA GLU A 319 16.20 -14.63 -14.54
C GLU A 319 15.89 -14.24 -16.01
N ASP A 320 14.61 -14.03 -16.35
CA ASP A 320 14.14 -13.75 -17.70
C ASP A 320 14.11 -12.25 -18.06
N VAL A 321 14.64 -11.39 -17.18
CA VAL A 321 14.72 -9.93 -17.36
C VAL A 321 16.16 -9.48 -17.53
N SER A 322 16.39 -8.43 -18.32
CA SER A 322 17.73 -7.91 -18.56
C SER A 322 18.32 -7.14 -17.37
N GLU A 323 17.46 -6.62 -16.49
CA GLU A 323 17.85 -5.91 -15.27
C GLU A 323 16.75 -6.15 -14.21
N ASN A 324 17.16 -6.53 -12.99
CA ASN A 324 16.25 -6.63 -11.84
C ASN A 324 16.10 -5.28 -11.13
N TYR A 325 15.02 -5.12 -10.38
CA TYR A 325 14.82 -4.02 -9.45
C TYR A 325 14.56 -4.56 -8.04
N ALA A 326 14.95 -3.77 -7.04
CA ALA A 326 14.59 -3.98 -5.66
C ALA A 326 14.36 -2.62 -4.99
N ILE A 327 13.25 -2.44 -4.29
CA ILE A 327 12.90 -1.20 -3.60
C ILE A 327 12.39 -1.55 -2.21
N GLN A 328 13.14 -1.12 -1.20
CA GLN A 328 12.83 -1.39 0.20
C GLN A 328 11.74 -0.47 0.75
N ALA A 329 10.90 -1.03 1.61
CA ALA A 329 9.89 -0.34 2.42
C ALA A 329 9.08 0.70 1.62
N VAL A 330 8.41 0.22 0.57
CA VAL A 330 7.42 0.99 -0.17
C VAL A 330 6.18 1.15 0.72
N PRO A 331 5.72 2.38 1.02
CA PRO A 331 4.65 2.57 1.99
C PRO A 331 3.24 2.52 1.37
N TRP A 332 2.27 2.21 2.24
CA TRP A 332 0.83 2.20 1.98
C TRP A 332 0.41 1.19 0.89
N VAL A 333 0.88 -0.04 1.00
CA VAL A 333 0.68 -1.09 0.00
C VAL A 333 -0.68 -1.77 0.17
N GLN A 334 -1.41 -1.92 -0.92
CA GLN A 334 -2.76 -2.50 -0.95
C GLN A 334 -2.91 -3.43 -2.15
N TYR A 335 -2.66 -4.72 -1.97
CA TYR A 335 -2.76 -5.69 -3.07
C TYR A 335 -4.20 -6.09 -3.32
N PHE A 336 -4.59 -6.13 -4.60
CA PHE A 336 -5.93 -6.53 -5.03
C PHE A 336 -5.90 -7.69 -6.04
N HIS A 337 -4.77 -7.97 -6.70
CA HIS A 337 -4.65 -9.09 -7.63
C HIS A 337 -3.23 -9.66 -7.64
N GLY A 338 -2.99 -10.79 -6.97
CA GLY A 338 -1.64 -11.32 -6.79
C GLY A 338 -0.74 -10.26 -6.14
N SER A 339 0.43 -9.98 -6.73
CA SER A 339 1.35 -8.91 -6.34
C SER A 339 1.02 -7.52 -6.92
N ILE A 340 -0.13 -7.36 -7.58
CA ILE A 340 -0.58 -6.08 -8.13
C ILE A 340 -1.42 -5.34 -7.10
N GLY A 341 -1.04 -4.10 -6.81
CA GLY A 341 -1.68 -3.27 -5.81
C GLY A 341 -1.52 -1.77 -6.01
N PHE A 342 -2.09 -1.02 -5.08
CA PHE A 342 -1.83 0.42 -4.90
C PHE A 342 -0.67 0.61 -3.94
N HIS A 343 0.18 1.59 -4.18
CA HIS A 343 1.21 2.01 -3.23
C HIS A 343 1.74 3.41 -3.56
N ALA A 344 2.46 4.03 -2.62
CA ALA A 344 3.18 5.26 -2.93
C ALA A 344 4.38 4.98 -3.84
N ALA A 345 4.57 5.84 -4.84
CA ALA A 345 5.77 5.88 -5.63
C ALA A 345 6.55 7.17 -5.33
N PHE A 346 7.49 7.08 -4.39
CA PHE A 346 8.34 8.20 -4.00
C PHE A 346 9.49 8.47 -4.99
N TRP A 347 9.67 7.60 -5.98
CA TRP A 347 10.80 7.62 -6.92
C TRP A 347 10.49 8.28 -8.26
N HIS A 348 9.26 8.76 -8.46
CA HIS A 348 8.87 9.57 -9.61
C HIS A 348 7.60 10.38 -9.35
N ASP A 349 7.33 11.31 -10.26
CA ASP A 349 6.16 12.18 -10.29
C ASP A 349 5.35 12.04 -11.59
N ARG A 350 5.63 11.00 -12.39
CA ARG A 350 5.08 10.82 -13.75
C ARG A 350 3.59 10.40 -13.82
N PHE A 351 2.80 10.79 -12.81
CA PHE A 351 1.37 10.50 -12.72
C PHE A 351 0.61 11.05 -13.94
N GLY A 352 -0.41 10.30 -14.36
CA GLY A 352 -1.14 10.52 -15.61
C GLY A 352 -0.51 9.85 -16.84
N ARG A 353 0.49 8.98 -16.66
CA ARG A 353 1.11 8.15 -17.70
C ARG A 353 1.51 6.78 -17.16
N PRO A 354 1.38 5.69 -17.94
CA PRO A 354 1.85 4.36 -17.51
C PRO A 354 3.35 4.37 -17.24
N ARG A 355 3.79 3.70 -16.15
CA ARG A 355 5.21 3.64 -15.76
C ARG A 355 5.59 2.35 -15.04
N SER A 356 4.69 1.77 -14.25
CA SER A 356 5.03 0.68 -13.33
C SER A 356 5.14 -0.68 -14.04
N HIS A 357 5.43 -1.73 -13.27
CA HIS A 357 5.41 -3.13 -13.71
C HIS A 357 4.13 -3.87 -13.29
N GLY A 358 3.01 -3.16 -13.18
CA GLY A 358 1.69 -3.75 -12.92
C GLY A 358 0.92 -2.99 -11.86
N CYS A 359 1.58 -2.59 -10.77
CA CYS A 359 0.97 -1.81 -9.70
C CYS A 359 0.42 -0.45 -10.17
N VAL A 360 -0.49 0.11 -9.39
CA VAL A 360 -1.00 1.46 -9.60
C VAL A 360 -0.22 2.40 -8.66
N ASN A 361 0.69 3.17 -9.24
CA ASN A 361 1.55 4.09 -8.50
C ASN A 361 0.80 5.39 -8.21
N LEU A 362 0.78 5.79 -6.95
CA LEU A 362 0.23 7.08 -6.49
C LEU A 362 1.32 7.98 -5.92
N SER A 363 1.03 9.28 -5.79
CA SER A 363 1.87 10.14 -4.97
C SER A 363 1.83 9.69 -3.51
N PRO A 364 2.83 10.04 -2.67
CA PRO A 364 2.79 9.72 -1.25
C PRO A 364 1.53 10.20 -0.53
N ARG A 365 1.05 11.42 -0.83
CA ARG A 365 -0.17 11.98 -0.23
C ARG A 365 -1.41 11.19 -0.63
N ASP A 366 -1.51 10.87 -1.91
CA ASP A 366 -2.63 10.12 -2.47
C ASP A 366 -2.67 8.67 -2.01
N ALA A 367 -1.51 8.01 -1.94
CA ALA A 367 -1.39 6.65 -1.41
C ALA A 367 -1.84 6.60 0.05
N ARG A 368 -1.41 7.56 0.87
CA ARG A 368 -1.83 7.67 2.28
C ARG A 368 -3.35 7.88 2.39
N TRP A 369 -3.90 8.81 1.61
CA TRP A 369 -5.34 9.07 1.61
C TRP A 369 -6.13 7.82 1.21
N LEU A 370 -5.75 7.18 0.10
CA LEU A 370 -6.42 5.99 -0.40
C LEU A 370 -6.31 4.83 0.59
N PHE A 371 -5.16 4.67 1.25
CA PHE A 371 -4.95 3.66 2.28
C PHE A 371 -5.85 3.89 3.51
N SER A 372 -6.17 5.12 3.86
CA SER A 372 -7.16 5.41 4.91
C SER A 372 -8.61 5.23 4.43
N PHE A 373 -8.87 5.44 3.14
CA PHE A 373 -10.20 5.33 2.56
C PHE A 373 -10.68 3.88 2.40
N THR A 374 -9.79 3.00 1.94
CA THR A 374 -10.13 1.61 1.59
C THR A 374 -10.22 0.70 2.80
N GLN A 375 -10.95 -0.40 2.64
CA GLN A 375 -11.07 -1.48 3.61
C GLN A 375 -10.19 -2.68 3.24
N PRO A 376 -9.71 -3.44 4.25
CA PRO A 376 -9.89 -3.23 5.69
C PRO A 376 -9.07 -2.03 6.21
N ASN A 377 -9.51 -1.42 7.31
CA ASN A 377 -8.68 -0.44 8.00
C ASN A 377 -7.51 -1.16 8.68
N LEU A 378 -6.31 -0.56 8.62
CA LEU A 378 -5.16 -1.04 9.38
C LEU A 378 -5.29 -0.54 10.82
N PRO A 379 -5.47 -1.41 11.83
CA PRO A 379 -5.61 -0.95 13.21
C PRO A 379 -4.30 -0.35 13.74
N PRO A 380 -4.35 0.59 14.71
CA PRO A 380 -3.14 1.12 15.31
C PRO A 380 -2.23 0.01 15.87
N GLY A 381 -0.93 0.11 15.59
CA GLY A 381 0.12 -0.85 15.93
C GLY A 381 0.21 -2.07 15.01
N TRP A 382 -0.73 -2.25 14.07
CA TRP A 382 -0.65 -3.31 13.06
C TRP A 382 0.16 -2.83 11.87
N ASP A 383 1.04 -3.68 11.35
CA ASP A 383 1.83 -3.41 10.13
C ASP A 383 1.29 -4.16 8.90
N ALA A 384 0.41 -5.15 9.09
CA ALA A 384 -0.30 -5.83 8.02
C ALA A 384 -1.72 -6.19 8.46
N VAL A 385 -2.68 -6.12 7.53
CA VAL A 385 -4.05 -6.59 7.75
C VAL A 385 -4.61 -7.29 6.51
N ILE A 386 -5.24 -8.43 6.73
CA ILE A 386 -5.94 -9.24 5.72
C ILE A 386 -7.44 -9.15 6.05
N PRO A 387 -8.36 -8.97 5.06
CA PRO A 387 -9.80 -9.01 5.30
C PRO A 387 -10.23 -10.35 5.92
N GLY A 388 -11.26 -10.32 6.78
CA GLY A 388 -11.75 -11.53 7.45
C GLY A 388 -12.85 -12.19 6.65
N SER A 389 -13.27 -13.40 7.01
CA SER A 389 -14.38 -14.04 6.29
C SER A 389 -15.73 -13.30 6.39
N GLU A 390 -15.84 -12.30 7.29
CA GLU A 390 -17.05 -11.46 7.47
C GLU A 390 -16.90 -10.10 6.77
N GLY A 391 -15.67 -9.69 6.43
CA GLY A 391 -15.38 -8.37 5.88
C GLY A 391 -14.67 -8.51 4.55
N ARG A 392 -15.26 -7.96 3.50
CA ARG A 392 -14.65 -7.92 2.17
C ARG A 392 -13.70 -6.72 2.11
N GLY A 393 -12.55 -6.89 1.46
CA GLY A 393 -11.75 -5.71 1.10
C GLY A 393 -12.48 -4.87 0.05
N THR A 394 -12.11 -3.60 -0.05
CA THR A 394 -12.71 -2.67 -1.00
C THR A 394 -12.62 -3.22 -2.43
N LEU A 395 -13.73 -3.12 -3.17
CA LEU A 395 -13.79 -3.46 -4.59
C LEU A 395 -12.92 -2.50 -5.41
N VAL A 396 -12.17 -3.07 -6.35
CA VAL A 396 -11.33 -2.36 -7.30
C VAL A 396 -11.71 -2.81 -8.70
N ARG A 397 -12.22 -1.88 -9.52
CA ARG A 397 -12.46 -2.11 -10.94
C ARG A 397 -11.33 -1.48 -11.75
N VAL A 398 -10.65 -2.28 -12.56
CA VAL A 398 -9.61 -1.83 -13.49
C VAL A 398 -10.13 -1.94 -14.93
N ARG A 399 -10.03 -0.86 -15.71
CA ARG A 399 -10.54 -0.78 -17.07
C ARG A 399 -9.62 -0.09 -18.07
#